data_AF-A0A5N4DI56-F1
#
_entry.id   AF-A0A5N4DI56-F1
#
_cell.length_a   1.000
_cell.length_b   1.000
_cell.length_c   1.000
_cell.angle_alpha   90.00
_cell.angle_beta   90.00
_cell.angle_gamma   90.00
#
_symmetry.space_group_name_H-M   'P 1'
#
loop_
_entity.id
_entity.type
_entity.pdbx_description
1 polymer ?
#
loop_
_entity_poly.entity_id
_entity_poly.type
_entity_poly.pdbx_seq_one_letter_code
_entity_poly.pdbx_strand_id
1 'polypeptide(L)'
;VVLITNSQYLTCRMHNCTEANRHKPFPGYIDPDSLIVQDDYVFVQLTSGGRPHYYVSYRRNTFAQMKLPKYALPKDMHVISTDENQVFAAVQEWNQNDTYNLYISDTRGVYFTLALENVQSSRGPEGNIMIDLYEVAGIKGMFLANKKIDNQVKTFITYNKGRDWRLLQAPDTDLRGDPVHCLLPYCSLHLHLKVSENPYTSGIIASRDTAPSIIVASGNIGSELSDSDISMFVSSDAGNTWRQIFEEEHSVLYLDQGGVLVAMKHTSLPIRHLW
;
A
#
# COMPACT_ATOMS: atom_id res chain seq x y z
N VAL A 1 30.95 19.06 8.19
CA VAL A 1 31.64 18.12 7.29
C VAL A 1 30.69 16.95 7.08
N VAL A 2 29.95 16.92 5.97
CA VAL A 2 29.10 15.77 5.64
C VAL A 2 30.05 14.70 5.09
N LEU A 3 30.34 13.68 5.89
CA LEU A 3 31.05 12.50 5.42
C LEU A 3 30.14 11.81 4.41
N ILE A 4 30.48 11.87 3.12
CA ILE A 4 29.82 11.08 2.09
C ILE A 4 30.24 9.63 2.34
N THR A 5 29.41 8.89 3.07
CA THR A 5 29.58 7.45 3.28
C THR A 5 29.15 6.72 2.02
N ASN A 6 30.11 6.46 1.15
CA ASN A 6 29.91 5.67 -0.06
C ASN A 6 29.67 4.20 0.32
N SER A 7 28.47 3.67 0.05
CA SER A 7 28.12 2.27 0.34
C SER A 7 28.35 1.38 -0.90
N GLN A 8 28.74 0.12 -0.72
CA GLN A 8 28.89 -0.84 -1.81
C GLN A 8 28.02 -2.07 -1.56
N TYR A 9 27.35 -2.55 -2.60
CA TYR A 9 26.65 -3.83 -2.56
C TYR A 9 27.63 -4.97 -2.84
N LEU A 10 27.84 -5.83 -1.84
CA LEU A 10 28.74 -6.99 -1.91
C LEU A 10 27.96 -8.27 -1.68
N THR A 11 28.30 -9.31 -2.44
CA THR A 11 27.73 -10.65 -2.25
C THR A 11 28.84 -11.67 -2.04
N CYS A 12 28.65 -12.57 -1.08
CA CYS A 12 29.59 -13.66 -0.81
C CYS A 12 28.83 -14.88 -0.29
N ARG A 13 29.45 -16.05 -0.37
CA ARG A 13 28.91 -17.25 0.29
C ARG A 13 29.30 -17.23 1.76
N MET A 14 28.35 -17.55 2.64
CA MET A 14 28.53 -17.47 4.11
C MET A 14 29.79 -18.19 4.60
N HIS A 15 30.07 -19.39 4.08
CA HIS A 15 31.22 -20.21 4.50
C HIS A 15 32.59 -19.71 4.00
N ASN A 16 32.63 -18.74 3.07
CA ASN A 16 33.88 -18.28 2.45
C ASN A 16 33.83 -16.78 2.09
N CYS A 17 33.35 -15.96 3.01
CA CYS A 17 33.26 -14.51 2.82
C CYS A 17 34.56 -13.80 3.24
N THR A 18 35.64 -14.04 2.50
CA THR A 18 36.90 -13.29 2.63
C THR A 18 36.93 -12.12 1.66
N GLU A 19 37.78 -11.12 1.88
CA GLU A 19 37.87 -9.94 0.99
C GLU A 19 38.11 -10.31 -0.48
N ALA A 20 38.88 -11.36 -0.74
CA ALA A 20 39.18 -11.86 -2.08
C ALA A 20 37.98 -12.51 -2.81
N ASN A 21 36.99 -13.01 -2.05
CA ASN A 21 35.86 -13.79 -2.59
C ASN A 21 34.53 -13.00 -2.61
N ARG A 22 34.58 -11.70 -2.33
CA ARG A 22 33.42 -10.80 -2.44
C ARG A 22 33.20 -10.44 -3.90
N HIS A 23 32.00 -10.70 -4.38
CA HIS A 23 31.56 -10.24 -5.69
C HIS A 23 30.93 -8.86 -5.56
N LYS A 24 31.08 -8.05 -6.60
CA LYS A 24 30.49 -6.71 -6.72
C LYS A 24 29.45 -6.73 -7.84
N PRO A 25 28.18 -7.09 -7.56
CA PRO A 25 27.15 -7.17 -8.59
C PRO A 25 26.82 -5.81 -9.21
N PHE A 26 27.02 -4.73 -8.46
CA PHE A 26 26.86 -3.36 -8.91
C PHE A 26 28.24 -2.68 -9.03
N PRO A 27 28.57 -2.06 -10.19
CA PRO A 27 29.92 -1.53 -10.45
C PRO A 27 30.22 -0.21 -9.72
N GLY A 28 29.24 0.42 -9.08
CA GLY A 28 29.35 1.72 -8.42
C GLY A 28 29.12 1.68 -6.92
N TYR A 29 29.03 2.88 -6.33
CA TYR A 29 28.53 3.07 -4.98
C TYR A 29 27.01 3.20 -5.00
N ILE A 30 26.36 2.92 -3.89
CA ILE A 30 24.92 3.10 -3.69
C ILE A 30 24.70 4.06 -2.52
N ASP A 31 23.53 4.67 -2.48
CA ASP A 31 23.10 5.47 -1.34
C ASP A 31 23.00 4.53 -0.10
N PRO A 32 23.42 4.98 1.10
CA PRO A 32 23.23 4.21 2.33
C PRO A 32 21.76 3.78 2.51
N ASP A 33 21.55 2.57 3.03
CA ASP A 33 20.22 2.01 3.32
C ASP A 33 19.26 1.87 2.11
N SER A 34 19.76 2.03 0.88
CA SER A 34 18.94 1.92 -0.34
C SER A 34 18.78 0.50 -0.91
N LEU A 35 19.49 -0.49 -0.35
CA LEU A 35 19.47 -1.86 -0.84
C LEU A 35 18.18 -2.56 -0.38
N ILE A 36 17.34 -2.92 -1.34
CA ILE A 36 16.12 -3.70 -1.10
C ILE A 36 16.24 -5.03 -1.84
N VAL A 37 16.07 -6.14 -1.13
CA VAL A 37 16.06 -7.49 -1.70
C VAL A 37 14.69 -8.10 -1.41
N GLN A 38 13.86 -8.25 -2.45
CA GLN A 38 12.51 -8.78 -2.34
C GLN A 38 12.29 -9.80 -3.46
N ASP A 39 11.94 -11.03 -3.09
CA ASP A 39 11.82 -12.17 -4.01
C ASP A 39 13.05 -12.30 -4.95
N ASP A 40 12.78 -12.34 -6.26
CA ASP A 40 13.75 -12.41 -7.34
C ASP A 40 14.40 -11.05 -7.67
N TYR A 41 13.94 -9.93 -7.07
CA TYR A 41 14.41 -8.59 -7.38
C TYR A 41 15.43 -8.07 -6.37
N VAL A 42 16.37 -7.27 -6.85
CA VAL A 42 17.23 -6.41 -6.03
C VAL A 42 17.09 -5.00 -6.54
N PHE A 43 16.80 -4.05 -5.66
CA PHE A 43 16.75 -2.63 -5.98
C PHE A 43 17.87 -1.90 -5.27
N VAL A 44 18.45 -0.92 -5.95
CA VAL A 44 19.44 0.00 -5.37
C VAL A 44 19.18 1.41 -5.87
N GLN A 45 19.48 2.39 -5.03
CA GLN A 45 19.41 3.81 -5.37
C GLN A 45 20.81 4.41 -5.43
N LEU A 46 21.01 5.32 -6.38
CA LEU A 46 22.19 6.15 -6.49
C LEU A 46 21.77 7.60 -6.72
N THR A 47 22.18 8.50 -5.83
CA THR A 47 22.00 9.94 -6.05
C THR A 47 23.20 10.52 -6.79
N SER A 48 22.97 11.05 -8.00
CA SER A 48 24.01 11.69 -8.81
C SER A 48 23.53 13.05 -9.30
N GLY A 49 24.34 14.10 -9.10
CA GLY A 49 23.97 15.47 -9.47
C GLY A 49 22.70 15.98 -8.78
N GLY A 50 22.40 15.48 -7.57
CA GLY A 50 21.19 15.81 -6.81
C GLY A 50 19.92 15.11 -7.31
N ARG A 51 20.02 14.13 -8.22
CA ARG A 51 18.89 13.35 -8.73
C ARG A 51 19.03 11.88 -8.35
N PRO A 52 17.97 11.25 -7.80
CA PRO A 52 17.99 9.83 -7.52
C PRO A 52 17.87 9.02 -8.82
N HIS A 53 18.67 7.97 -8.93
CA HIS A 53 18.64 7.01 -10.03
C HIS A 53 18.40 5.62 -9.43
N TYR A 54 17.36 4.95 -9.91
CA TYR A 54 16.96 3.64 -9.42
C TYR A 54 17.39 2.54 -10.39
N TYR A 55 17.94 1.46 -9.84
CA TYR A 55 18.37 0.29 -10.60
C TYR A 55 17.73 -0.97 -10.03
N VAL A 56 17.41 -1.90 -10.92
CA VAL A 56 16.85 -3.20 -10.60
C VAL A 56 17.72 -4.33 -11.14
N SER A 57 17.83 -5.42 -10.41
CA SER A 57 18.39 -6.68 -10.87
C SER A 57 17.35 -7.78 -10.67
N TYR A 58 16.92 -8.40 -11.77
CA TYR A 58 16.01 -9.54 -11.76
C TYR A 58 16.80 -10.86 -11.78
N ARG A 59 16.51 -11.77 -10.85
CA ARG A 59 17.20 -13.05 -10.64
C ARG A 59 18.72 -12.91 -10.50
N ARG A 60 19.15 -11.85 -9.82
CA ARG A 60 20.57 -11.52 -9.56
C ARG A 60 21.41 -11.37 -10.84
N ASN A 61 20.79 -11.00 -11.96
CA ASN A 61 21.49 -10.64 -13.20
C ASN A 61 22.10 -9.23 -13.14
N THR A 62 22.64 -8.76 -14.26
CA THR A 62 23.15 -7.38 -14.39
C THR A 62 22.08 -6.35 -14.03
N PHE A 63 22.48 -5.33 -13.27
CA PHE A 63 21.59 -4.22 -12.94
C PHE A 63 21.21 -3.44 -14.20
N ALA A 64 19.93 -3.14 -14.32
CA ALA A 64 19.38 -2.24 -15.33
C ALA A 64 18.76 -1.02 -14.65
N GLN A 65 18.93 0.15 -15.26
CA GLN A 65 18.28 1.36 -14.76
C GLN A 65 16.77 1.29 -14.99
N MET A 66 15.99 1.54 -13.95
CA MET A 66 14.54 1.62 -14.03
C MET A 66 14.13 2.81 -14.92
N LYS A 67 13.13 2.59 -15.77
CA LYS A 67 12.63 3.53 -16.77
C LYS A 67 11.19 3.89 -16.47
N LEU A 68 11.03 5.07 -15.87
CA LEU A 68 9.75 5.77 -15.75
C LEU A 68 9.44 6.53 -17.05
N PRO A 69 8.17 6.91 -17.31
CA PRO A 69 7.82 7.81 -18.40
C PRO A 69 8.65 9.09 -18.36
N LYS A 70 9.08 9.59 -19.53
CA LYS A 70 10.04 10.72 -19.64
C LYS A 70 9.61 12.00 -18.91
N TYR A 71 8.31 12.20 -18.74
CA TYR A 71 7.74 13.37 -18.10
C TYR A 71 7.64 13.23 -16.57
N ALA A 72 7.69 12.01 -16.06
CA ALA A 72 7.67 11.71 -14.63
C ALA A 72 9.10 11.87 -14.09
N LEU A 73 9.37 13.02 -13.48
CA LEU A 73 10.62 13.25 -12.75
C LEU A 73 10.43 12.76 -11.31
N PRO A 74 11.05 11.64 -10.90
CA PRO A 74 10.90 11.13 -9.55
C PRO A 74 11.64 12.03 -8.56
N LYS A 75 10.95 12.41 -7.49
CA LYS A 75 11.52 12.98 -6.28
C LYS A 75 11.85 11.88 -5.27
N ASP A 76 10.95 10.91 -5.14
CA ASP A 76 11.09 9.73 -4.29
C ASP A 76 10.34 8.53 -4.89
N MET A 77 10.75 7.30 -4.53
CA MET A 77 10.15 6.05 -5.00
C MET A 77 10.17 4.98 -3.90
N HIS A 78 9.03 4.31 -3.73
CA HIS A 78 8.89 3.16 -2.84
C HIS A 78 8.44 1.93 -3.63
N VAL A 79 9.09 0.79 -3.39
CA VAL A 79 8.62 -0.52 -3.88
C VAL A 79 7.54 -1.01 -2.94
N ILE A 80 6.34 -1.26 -3.46
CA ILE A 80 5.18 -1.70 -2.68
C ILE A 80 5.10 -3.23 -2.65
N SER A 81 5.11 -3.86 -3.82
CA SER A 81 4.95 -5.31 -3.96
C SER A 81 5.71 -5.81 -5.19
N THR A 82 6.30 -7.00 -5.09
CA THR A 82 7.01 -7.69 -6.18
C THR A 82 6.32 -8.99 -6.61
N ASP A 83 5.05 -9.14 -6.21
CA ASP A 83 4.25 -10.32 -6.49
C ASP A 83 4.14 -10.63 -7.99
N GLU A 84 3.87 -11.89 -8.35
CA GLU A 84 3.59 -12.33 -9.72
C GLU A 84 4.62 -11.90 -10.79
N ASN A 85 5.89 -11.81 -10.43
CA ASN A 85 6.97 -11.36 -11.33
C ASN A 85 6.73 -9.96 -11.91
N GLN A 86 6.13 -9.03 -11.17
CA GLN A 86 6.07 -7.63 -11.56
C GLN A 86 6.24 -6.75 -10.34
N VAL A 87 6.94 -5.64 -10.51
CA VAL A 87 7.13 -4.65 -9.45
C VAL A 87 6.02 -3.63 -9.51
N PHE A 88 5.30 -3.47 -8.41
CA PHE A 88 4.37 -2.39 -8.15
C PHE A 88 5.08 -1.36 -7.25
N ALA A 89 5.17 -0.12 -7.71
CA ALA A 89 5.92 0.94 -7.06
C ALA A 89 5.10 2.22 -6.98
N ALA A 90 5.31 3.00 -5.92
CA ALA A 90 4.77 4.33 -5.78
C ALA A 90 5.88 5.35 -6.00
N VAL A 91 5.62 6.37 -6.81
CA VAL A 91 6.58 7.42 -7.16
C VAL A 91 5.95 8.77 -6.88
N GLN A 92 6.64 9.61 -6.10
CA GLN A 92 6.28 11.00 -5.95
C GLN A 92 7.01 11.81 -7.02
N GLU A 93 6.25 12.52 -7.86
CA GLU A 93 6.81 13.39 -8.89
C GLU A 93 7.16 14.77 -8.32
N TRP A 94 8.12 15.48 -8.93
CA TRP A 94 8.61 16.78 -8.46
C TRP A 94 7.55 17.89 -8.35
N ASN A 95 6.49 17.81 -9.15
CA ASN A 95 5.38 18.76 -9.17
C ASN A 95 4.27 18.42 -8.16
N GLN A 96 4.36 17.27 -7.48
CA GLN A 96 3.36 16.79 -6.53
C GLN A 96 3.80 17.08 -5.10
N ASN A 97 2.86 17.54 -4.29
CA ASN A 97 2.99 17.62 -2.84
C ASN A 97 1.94 16.70 -2.23
N ASP A 98 2.36 15.85 -1.29
CA ASP A 98 1.52 14.94 -0.51
C ASP A 98 0.68 13.94 -1.34
N THR A 99 1.06 13.73 -2.60
CA THR A 99 0.50 12.68 -3.47
C THR A 99 1.59 11.84 -4.11
N TYR A 100 1.23 10.61 -4.45
CA TYR A 100 2.06 9.63 -5.16
C TYR A 100 1.30 9.09 -6.37
N ASN A 101 2.05 8.76 -7.41
CA ASN A 101 1.57 8.01 -8.56
C ASN A 101 1.99 6.55 -8.44
N LEU A 102 1.08 5.62 -8.65
CA LEU A 102 1.36 4.19 -8.67
C LEU A 102 1.77 3.78 -10.08
N TYR A 103 2.80 2.95 -10.16
CA TYR A 103 3.36 2.43 -11.38
C TYR A 103 3.51 0.92 -11.28
N ILE A 104 3.23 0.24 -12.39
CA ILE A 104 3.47 -1.20 -12.56
C ILE A 104 4.56 -1.41 -13.60
N SER A 105 5.42 -2.40 -13.39
CA SER A 105 6.52 -2.72 -14.30
C SER A 105 6.29 -3.92 -15.20
N ASP A 106 7.17 -4.04 -16.21
CA ASP A 106 7.39 -5.29 -16.93
C ASP A 106 7.98 -6.39 -16.03
N THR A 107 8.08 -7.61 -16.55
CA THR A 107 8.48 -8.76 -15.73
C THR A 107 9.91 -8.66 -15.18
N ARG A 108 10.75 -7.83 -15.79
CA ARG A 108 12.13 -7.60 -15.34
C ARG A 108 12.24 -6.43 -14.35
N GLY A 109 11.16 -5.70 -14.09
CA GLY A 109 11.17 -4.53 -13.20
C GLY A 109 11.85 -3.30 -13.81
N VAL A 110 12.01 -3.23 -15.13
CA VAL A 110 12.77 -2.18 -15.82
C VAL A 110 11.86 -1.09 -16.36
N TYR A 111 10.79 -1.46 -17.07
CA TYR A 111 9.90 -0.49 -17.72
C TYR A 111 8.63 -0.32 -16.92
N PHE A 112 8.33 0.91 -16.51
CA PHE A 112 7.16 1.23 -15.69
C PHE A 112 6.08 1.97 -16.49
N THR A 113 4.84 1.60 -16.24
CA THR A 113 3.63 2.25 -16.77
C THR A 113 2.74 2.71 -15.63
N LEU A 114 2.09 3.86 -15.82
CA LEU A 114 1.20 4.46 -14.84
C LEU A 114 -0.02 3.56 -14.58
N ALA A 115 -0.31 3.30 -13.30
CA ALA A 115 -1.42 2.49 -12.83
C ALA A 115 -2.50 3.35 -12.15
N LEU A 116 -2.11 4.30 -11.31
CA LEU A 116 -3.04 5.22 -10.65
C LEU A 116 -2.35 6.55 -10.35
N GLU A 117 -3.05 7.66 -10.59
CA GLU A 117 -2.56 9.00 -10.27
C GLU A 117 -3.09 9.51 -8.94
N ASN A 118 -2.34 10.41 -8.31
CA ASN A 118 -2.76 11.24 -7.17
C ASN A 118 -3.26 10.44 -5.96
N VAL A 119 -2.59 9.34 -5.62
CA VAL A 119 -2.83 8.62 -4.38
C VAL A 119 -2.42 9.48 -3.20
N GLN A 120 -3.31 9.61 -2.23
CA GLN A 120 -3.10 10.39 -1.02
C GLN A 120 -1.92 9.81 -0.24
N SER A 121 -1.06 10.69 0.28
CA SER A 121 -0.06 10.32 1.28
C SER A 121 -0.24 11.17 2.53
N SER A 122 0.12 10.60 3.66
CA SER A 122 0.12 11.25 4.96
C SER A 122 1.49 11.08 5.62
N ARG A 123 1.83 11.97 6.55
CA ARG A 123 3.03 11.84 7.37
C ARG A 123 2.66 11.17 8.69
N GLY A 124 3.33 10.07 9.00
CA GLY A 124 3.23 9.40 10.28
C GLY A 124 3.84 10.23 11.43
N PRO A 125 3.63 9.81 12.68
CA PRO A 125 4.12 10.52 13.87
C PRO A 125 5.63 10.75 13.89
N GLU A 126 6.41 9.84 13.29
CA GLU A 126 7.87 9.92 13.19
C GLU A 126 8.37 10.58 11.90
N GLY A 127 7.47 11.15 11.09
CA GLY A 127 7.81 11.72 9.78
C GLY A 127 7.90 10.69 8.65
N ASN A 128 7.64 9.41 8.92
CA ASN A 128 7.53 8.36 7.92
C ASN A 128 6.40 8.69 6.93
N ILE A 129 6.64 8.52 5.64
CA ILE A 129 5.61 8.73 4.62
C ILE A 129 4.75 7.48 4.55
N MET A 130 3.45 7.65 4.78
CA MET A 130 2.44 6.61 4.60
C MET A 130 1.66 6.92 3.33
N ILE A 131 1.63 5.97 2.41
CA ILE A 131 0.82 6.05 1.20
C ILE A 131 -0.49 5.34 1.50
N ASP A 132 -1.63 5.98 1.24
CA ASP A 132 -2.95 5.41 1.52
C ASP A 132 -3.30 4.34 0.47
N LEU A 133 -2.62 3.21 0.58
CA LEU A 133 -2.70 2.04 -0.28
C LEU A 133 -2.70 0.80 0.61
N TYR A 134 -3.62 -0.11 0.35
CA TYR A 134 -3.77 -1.36 1.08
C TYR A 134 -3.78 -2.54 0.11
N GLU A 135 -2.81 -3.46 0.26
CA GLU A 135 -2.79 -4.74 -0.44
C GLU A 135 -3.63 -5.75 0.34
N VAL A 136 -4.60 -6.37 -0.32
CA VAL A 136 -5.51 -7.30 0.36
C VAL A 136 -4.84 -8.66 0.50
N ALA A 137 -4.73 -9.12 1.75
CA ALA A 137 -4.12 -10.41 2.04
C ALA A 137 -4.97 -11.56 1.46
N GLY A 138 -4.30 -12.50 0.80
CA GLY A 138 -4.94 -13.70 0.23
C GLY A 138 -5.43 -13.58 -1.21
N ILE A 139 -5.54 -12.36 -1.77
CA ILE A 139 -5.85 -12.15 -3.19
C ILE A 139 -4.77 -11.28 -3.84
N LYS A 140 -3.85 -11.94 -4.53
CA LYS A 140 -2.74 -11.27 -5.23
C LYS A 140 -3.26 -10.33 -6.31
N GLY A 141 -2.69 -9.13 -6.37
CA GLY A 141 -3.08 -8.11 -7.35
C GLY A 141 -4.30 -7.28 -6.95
N MET A 142 -4.90 -7.52 -5.78
CA MET A 142 -6.00 -6.73 -5.27
C MET A 142 -5.51 -5.62 -4.34
N PHE A 143 -5.84 -4.38 -4.67
CA PHE A 143 -5.44 -3.20 -3.90
C PHE A 143 -6.62 -2.26 -3.70
N LEU A 144 -6.65 -1.62 -2.54
CA LEU A 144 -7.47 -0.44 -2.27
C LEU A 144 -6.56 0.78 -2.18
N ALA A 145 -6.95 1.90 -2.77
CA ALA A 145 -6.17 3.13 -2.71
C ALA A 145 -7.08 4.35 -2.52
N ASN A 146 -6.66 5.30 -1.69
CA ASN A 146 -7.33 6.59 -1.57
C ASN A 146 -6.71 7.57 -2.56
N LYS A 147 -7.50 8.01 -3.52
CA LYS A 147 -7.10 8.97 -4.56
C LYS A 147 -7.69 10.34 -4.27
N LYS A 148 -6.87 11.38 -4.42
CA LYS A 148 -7.28 12.78 -4.33
C LYS A 148 -7.73 13.27 -5.72
N ILE A 149 -8.99 13.68 -5.83
CA ILE A 149 -9.62 14.24 -7.05
C ILE A 149 -10.27 15.57 -6.65
N ASP A 150 -9.85 16.69 -7.25
CA ASP A 150 -10.42 18.01 -6.98
C ASP A 150 -10.51 18.36 -5.47
N ASN A 151 -9.46 17.98 -4.74
CA ASN A 151 -9.33 18.11 -3.28
C ASN A 151 -10.22 17.18 -2.43
N GLN A 152 -11.05 16.33 -3.06
CA GLN A 152 -11.80 15.27 -2.40
C GLN A 152 -11.01 13.97 -2.41
N VAL A 153 -10.95 13.28 -1.27
CA VAL A 153 -10.32 11.96 -1.18
C VAL A 153 -11.39 10.90 -1.40
N LYS A 154 -11.17 10.01 -2.38
CA LYS A 154 -12.08 8.92 -2.72
C LYS A 154 -11.35 7.59 -2.75
N THR A 155 -11.96 6.55 -2.20
CA THR A 155 -11.42 5.19 -2.19
C THR A 155 -11.74 4.45 -3.49
N PHE A 156 -10.71 3.86 -4.10
CA PHE A 156 -10.79 3.02 -5.28
C PHE A 156 -10.28 1.61 -4.98
N ILE A 157 -10.81 0.63 -5.72
CA ILE A 157 -10.38 -0.77 -5.67
C ILE A 157 -9.97 -1.24 -7.07
N THR A 158 -8.93 -2.06 -7.13
CA THR A 158 -8.49 -2.79 -8.32
C THR A 158 -8.42 -4.28 -8.02
N TYR A 159 -8.75 -5.11 -9.00
CA TYR A 159 -8.60 -6.58 -8.96
C TYR A 159 -7.52 -7.10 -9.88
N ASN A 160 -6.94 -6.21 -10.71
CA ASN A 160 -6.01 -6.56 -11.77
C ASN A 160 -4.72 -5.74 -11.66
N LYS A 161 -4.23 -5.58 -10.42
CA LYS A 161 -2.93 -5.00 -10.10
C LYS A 161 -2.73 -3.57 -10.61
N GLY A 162 -3.82 -2.80 -10.62
CA GLY A 162 -3.82 -1.38 -10.96
C GLY A 162 -4.02 -1.07 -12.44
N ARG A 163 -4.46 -2.03 -13.25
CA ARG A 163 -4.86 -1.77 -14.63
C ARG A 163 -6.20 -1.02 -14.70
N ASP A 164 -7.19 -1.47 -13.93
CA ASP A 164 -8.52 -0.84 -13.86
C ASP A 164 -8.90 -0.58 -12.40
N TRP A 165 -9.38 0.64 -12.13
CA TRP A 165 -9.79 1.08 -10.81
C TRP A 165 -11.26 1.49 -10.82
N ARG A 166 -12.00 1.11 -9.78
CA ARG A 166 -13.40 1.50 -9.59
C ARG A 166 -13.65 2.03 -8.19
N LEU A 167 -14.63 2.91 -8.05
CA LEU A 167 -15.13 3.35 -6.74
C LEU A 167 -15.81 2.18 -6.02
N LEU A 168 -15.82 2.24 -4.69
CA LEU A 168 -16.55 1.26 -3.87
C LEU A 168 -18.05 1.59 -3.87
N GLN A 169 -18.86 0.56 -4.10
CA GLN A 169 -20.31 0.65 -3.96
C GLN A 169 -20.67 0.80 -2.48
N ALA A 170 -21.55 1.75 -2.16
CA ALA A 170 -22.12 1.86 -0.82
C ALA A 170 -23.04 0.67 -0.51
N PRO A 171 -23.19 0.27 0.76
CA PRO A 171 -24.17 -0.75 1.15
C PRO A 171 -25.59 -0.31 0.78
N ASP A 172 -26.46 -1.27 0.46
CA ASP A 172 -27.87 -0.98 0.11
C ASP A 172 -28.70 -0.57 1.33
N THR A 173 -28.33 -1.04 2.51
CA THR A 173 -29.04 -0.81 3.78
C THR A 173 -28.09 -0.45 4.91
N ASP A 174 -28.57 0.34 5.85
CA ASP A 174 -27.86 0.66 7.09
C ASP A 174 -28.04 -0.45 8.17
N LEU A 175 -27.56 -0.19 9.39
CA LEU A 175 -27.69 -1.11 10.52
C LEU A 175 -29.13 -1.36 10.99
N ARG A 176 -30.05 -0.45 10.68
CA ARG A 176 -31.48 -0.52 11.03
C ARG A 176 -32.29 -1.22 9.93
N GLY A 177 -31.68 -1.45 8.78
CA GLY A 177 -32.33 -1.99 7.59
C GLY A 177 -32.98 -0.91 6.73
N ASP A 178 -32.73 0.37 7.00
CA ASP A 178 -33.21 1.48 6.19
C ASP A 178 -32.37 1.58 4.91
N PRO A 179 -32.98 1.89 3.75
CA PRO A 179 -32.27 1.96 2.48
C PRO A 179 -31.31 3.16 2.44
N VAL A 180 -30.07 2.92 2.02
CA VAL A 180 -29.05 3.96 1.86
C VAL A 180 -29.09 4.51 0.43
N HIS A 181 -29.47 5.77 0.29
CA HIS A 181 -29.51 6.44 -1.01
C HIS A 181 -28.14 7.06 -1.37
N CYS A 182 -27.23 6.23 -1.84
CA CYS A 182 -25.89 6.63 -2.27
C CYS A 182 -25.58 6.06 -3.65
N LEU A 183 -25.42 6.91 -4.66
CA LEU A 183 -25.25 6.51 -6.06
C LEU A 183 -23.93 7.04 -6.64
N LEU A 184 -23.21 6.13 -7.31
CA LEU A 184 -22.01 6.45 -8.07
C LEU A 184 -22.31 7.41 -9.23
N PRO A 185 -21.37 8.30 -9.61
CA PRO A 185 -20.03 8.53 -9.04
C PRO A 185 -19.99 9.61 -7.94
N TYR A 186 -21.14 10.19 -7.58
CA TYR A 186 -21.23 11.33 -6.67
C TYR A 186 -21.16 10.92 -5.20
N CYS A 187 -21.64 9.72 -4.88
CA CYS A 187 -21.58 9.14 -3.56
C CYS A 187 -21.05 7.70 -3.66
N SER A 188 -20.15 7.33 -2.76
CA SER A 188 -19.53 5.99 -2.68
C SER A 188 -19.15 5.66 -1.25
N LEU A 189 -18.77 4.41 -1.01
CA LEU A 189 -18.11 4.02 0.23
C LEU A 189 -16.64 4.48 0.19
N HIS A 190 -16.19 5.05 1.29
CA HIS A 190 -14.81 5.51 1.48
C HIS A 190 -14.24 4.88 2.75
N LEU A 191 -13.02 4.37 2.66
CA LEU A 191 -12.38 3.62 3.72
C LEU A 191 -11.08 4.30 4.15
N HIS A 192 -10.83 4.26 5.45
CA HIS A 192 -9.53 4.62 5.99
C HIS A 192 -8.57 3.45 5.79
N LEU A 193 -7.53 3.67 4.98
CA LEU A 193 -6.58 2.62 4.59
C LEU A 193 -5.30 2.60 5.43
N LYS A 194 -5.21 3.47 6.43
CA LYS A 194 -4.02 3.61 7.25
C LYS A 194 -3.87 2.41 8.19
N VAL A 195 -2.86 1.58 7.93
CA VAL A 195 -2.52 0.49 8.86
C VAL A 195 -1.82 1.07 10.09
N SER A 196 -2.26 0.66 11.29
CA SER A 196 -1.58 1.06 12.53
C SER A 196 -0.22 0.39 12.61
N GLU A 197 0.83 1.17 12.87
CA GLU A 197 2.19 0.64 13.11
C GLU A 197 2.27 -0.19 14.40
N ASN A 198 1.37 0.04 15.35
CA ASN A 198 1.33 -0.70 16.60
C ASN A 198 0.60 -2.06 16.42
N PRO A 199 1.29 -3.20 16.63
CA PRO A 199 0.69 -4.53 16.47
C PRO A 199 -0.33 -4.88 17.57
N TYR A 200 -0.38 -4.13 18.67
CA TYR A 200 -1.33 -4.32 19.77
C TYR A 200 -2.61 -3.51 19.60
N THR A 201 -2.65 -2.57 18.65
CA THR A 201 -3.88 -1.88 18.25
C THR A 201 -4.42 -2.57 17.03
N SER A 202 -5.72 -2.90 17.01
CA SER A 202 -6.32 -3.32 15.75
C SER A 202 -6.35 -2.13 14.81
N GLY A 203 -5.82 -2.34 13.61
CA GLY A 203 -5.90 -1.35 12.55
C GLY A 203 -7.35 -1.11 12.13
N ILE A 204 -7.57 0.06 11.54
CA ILE A 204 -8.86 0.49 10.97
C ILE A 204 -9.22 -0.27 9.67
N ILE A 205 -8.30 -1.06 9.12
CA ILE A 205 -8.56 -2.00 8.03
C ILE A 205 -7.81 -3.31 8.29
N ALA A 206 -8.47 -4.43 8.04
CA ALA A 206 -7.91 -5.76 8.25
C ALA A 206 -8.43 -6.76 7.20
N SER A 207 -7.48 -7.54 6.66
CA SER A 207 -7.70 -8.73 5.83
C SER A 207 -6.69 -9.79 6.23
N ARG A 208 -6.98 -11.07 5.96
CA ARG A 208 -6.10 -12.20 6.28
C ARG A 208 -5.99 -13.12 5.08
N ASP A 209 -4.79 -13.64 4.85
CA ASP A 209 -4.50 -14.66 3.85
C ASP A 209 -5.33 -15.95 4.06
N THR A 210 -5.61 -16.30 5.31
CA THR A 210 -6.49 -17.41 5.71
C THR A 210 -7.97 -17.18 5.40
N ALA A 211 -8.40 -15.92 5.19
CA ALA A 211 -9.79 -15.54 4.90
C ALA A 211 -9.84 -14.53 3.74
N PRO A 212 -9.43 -14.94 2.52
CA PRO A 212 -9.09 -14.02 1.42
C PRO A 212 -10.26 -13.16 0.93
N SER A 213 -11.50 -13.58 1.13
CA SER A 213 -12.68 -12.83 0.70
C SER A 213 -13.20 -11.84 1.74
N ILE A 214 -12.71 -11.91 2.98
CA ILE A 214 -13.20 -11.11 4.10
C ILE A 214 -12.30 -9.89 4.29
N ILE A 215 -12.90 -8.71 4.17
CA ILE A 215 -12.25 -7.43 4.41
C ILE A 215 -13.10 -6.66 5.40
N VAL A 216 -12.49 -6.22 6.50
CA VAL A 216 -13.15 -5.36 7.48
C VAL A 216 -12.44 -4.02 7.50
N ALA A 217 -13.19 -2.93 7.42
CA ALA A 217 -12.61 -1.59 7.37
C ALA A 217 -13.54 -0.54 7.98
N SER A 218 -12.95 0.46 8.62
CA SER A 218 -13.60 1.68 9.08
C SER A 218 -13.60 2.72 7.96
N GLY A 219 -14.68 3.48 7.89
CA GLY A 219 -14.87 4.45 6.82
C GLY A 219 -16.17 5.22 6.94
N ASN A 220 -16.55 5.90 5.87
CA ASN A 220 -17.79 6.65 5.78
C ASN A 220 -18.42 6.49 4.40
N ILE A 221 -19.72 6.76 4.31
CA ILE A 221 -20.45 6.81 3.04
C ILE A 221 -20.69 8.27 2.71
N GLY A 222 -20.35 8.68 1.49
CA GLY A 222 -20.54 10.08 1.10
C GLY A 222 -19.84 10.44 -0.19
N SER A 223 -19.62 11.75 -0.38
CA SER A 223 -18.92 12.27 -1.56
C SER A 223 -17.40 12.27 -1.42
N GLU A 224 -16.88 12.17 -0.19
CA GLU A 224 -15.44 12.10 0.11
C GLU A 224 -15.19 11.37 1.44
N LEU A 225 -13.95 10.93 1.64
CA LEU A 225 -13.48 10.37 2.91
C LEU A 225 -13.50 11.46 3.99
N SER A 226 -14.13 11.16 5.12
CA SER A 226 -14.22 12.05 6.28
C SER A 226 -13.63 11.39 7.53
N ASP A 227 -13.06 12.21 8.41
CA ASP A 227 -12.65 11.82 9.76
C ASP A 227 -13.81 11.90 10.77
N SER A 228 -14.97 12.44 10.36
CA SER A 228 -16.22 12.42 11.13
C SER A 228 -17.11 11.25 10.69
N ASP A 229 -17.98 10.79 11.59
CA ASP A 229 -19.02 9.79 11.31
C ASP A 229 -18.48 8.45 10.79
N ILE A 230 -17.39 7.98 11.42
CA ILE A 230 -16.71 6.74 11.06
C ILE A 230 -17.55 5.54 11.50
N SER A 231 -17.97 4.73 10.53
CA SER A 231 -18.63 3.45 10.73
C SER A 231 -17.74 2.29 10.26
N MET A 232 -18.00 1.08 10.75
CA MET A 232 -17.31 -0.11 10.25
C MET A 232 -18.14 -0.89 9.25
N PHE A 233 -17.45 -1.33 8.22
CA PHE A 233 -17.98 -2.10 7.11
C PHE A 233 -17.22 -3.40 6.96
N VAL A 234 -17.92 -4.42 6.48
CA VAL A 234 -17.31 -5.68 6.09
C VAL A 234 -17.76 -6.07 4.70
N SER A 235 -16.84 -6.62 3.94
CA SER A 235 -17.12 -7.35 2.71
C SER A 235 -16.78 -8.81 2.93
N SER A 236 -17.60 -9.71 2.38
CA SER A 236 -17.38 -11.17 2.42
C SER A 236 -17.05 -11.76 1.05
N ASP A 237 -17.03 -10.92 0.01
CA ASP A 237 -16.87 -11.27 -1.39
C ASP A 237 -15.76 -10.43 -2.06
N ALA A 238 -14.69 -10.14 -1.31
CA ALA A 238 -13.50 -9.42 -1.78
C ALA A 238 -13.79 -7.98 -2.25
N GLY A 239 -14.64 -7.26 -1.55
CA GLY A 239 -14.95 -5.84 -1.80
C GLY A 239 -15.95 -5.59 -2.92
N ASN A 240 -16.69 -6.61 -3.38
CA ASN A 240 -17.77 -6.43 -4.37
C ASN A 240 -19.03 -5.86 -3.70
N THR A 241 -19.43 -6.43 -2.57
CA THR A 241 -20.52 -5.94 -1.73
C THR A 241 -20.00 -5.62 -0.35
N TRP A 242 -20.55 -4.55 0.23
CA TRP A 242 -20.22 -4.09 1.58
C TRP A 242 -21.48 -4.04 2.42
N ARG A 243 -21.34 -4.33 3.71
CA ARG A 243 -22.40 -4.16 4.70
C ARG A 243 -21.84 -3.38 5.88
N GLN A 244 -22.63 -2.48 6.45
CA GLN A 244 -22.30 -1.83 7.71
C GLN A 244 -22.49 -2.83 8.86
N ILE A 245 -21.59 -2.83 9.84
CA ILE A 245 -21.65 -3.72 11.01
C ILE A 245 -21.66 -2.98 12.34
N PHE A 246 -21.07 -1.78 12.42
CA PHE A 246 -21.07 -0.96 13.64
C PHE A 246 -21.00 0.53 13.29
N GLU A 247 -21.52 1.39 14.18
CA GLU A 247 -21.47 2.86 14.06
C GLU A 247 -20.16 3.47 14.59
N GLU A 248 -19.32 2.69 15.27
CA GLU A 248 -18.05 3.14 15.86
C GLU A 248 -16.93 2.15 15.56
N GLU A 249 -15.67 2.60 15.69
CA GLU A 249 -14.50 1.75 15.50
C GLU A 249 -14.37 0.67 16.59
N HIS A 250 -14.16 -0.57 16.17
CA HIS A 250 -13.83 -1.70 17.04
C HIS A 250 -12.61 -2.44 16.50
N SER A 251 -11.92 -3.09 17.43
CA SER A 251 -10.86 -4.04 17.14
C SER A 251 -11.45 -5.36 16.65
N VAL A 252 -10.95 -5.90 15.54
CA VAL A 252 -11.48 -7.13 14.94
C VAL A 252 -10.44 -8.24 14.91
N LEU A 253 -10.83 -9.42 15.38
CA LEU A 253 -10.03 -10.63 15.39
C LEU A 253 -10.66 -11.71 14.49
N TYR A 254 -9.81 -12.33 13.67
CA TYR A 254 -10.17 -13.44 12.81
C TYR A 254 -9.87 -14.76 13.52
N LEU A 255 -10.87 -15.63 13.63
CA LEU A 255 -10.76 -16.97 14.19
C LEU A 255 -11.22 -17.99 13.17
N ASP A 256 -10.71 -19.22 13.29
CA ASP A 256 -11.06 -20.37 12.43
C ASP A 256 -11.04 -20.04 10.93
N GLN A 257 -9.94 -19.45 10.45
CA GLN A 257 -9.76 -19.06 9.04
C GLN A 257 -10.87 -18.12 8.52
N GLY A 258 -11.45 -17.28 9.40
CA GLY A 258 -12.54 -16.37 9.07
C GLY A 258 -13.93 -16.96 9.25
N GLY A 259 -14.06 -18.19 9.77
CA GLY A 259 -15.35 -18.77 10.17
C GLY A 259 -16.01 -18.00 11.32
N VAL A 260 -15.21 -17.37 12.19
CA VAL A 260 -15.69 -16.49 13.26
C VAL A 260 -14.91 -15.19 13.26
N LEU A 261 -15.63 -14.07 13.34
CA LEU A 261 -15.08 -12.74 13.56
C LEU A 261 -15.50 -12.26 14.95
N VAL A 262 -14.54 -11.76 15.73
CA VAL A 262 -14.80 -11.18 17.06
C VAL A 262 -14.50 -9.70 17.01
N ALA A 263 -15.40 -8.87 17.51
CA ALA A 263 -15.26 -7.42 17.59
C ALA A 263 -15.23 -6.94 19.05
N MET A 264 -14.26 -6.08 19.37
CA MET A 264 -14.10 -5.48 20.69
C MET A 264 -13.98 -3.96 20.59
N LYS A 265 -14.88 -3.23 21.25
CA LYS A 265 -14.89 -1.77 21.21
C LYS A 265 -13.61 -1.22 21.81
N HIS A 266 -12.97 -0.25 21.16
CA HIS A 266 -11.79 0.40 21.72
C HIS A 266 -12.25 1.51 22.67
N THR A 267 -12.27 1.26 23.98
CA THR A 267 -12.68 2.26 24.98
C THR A 267 -11.72 2.29 26.16
N SER A 268 -11.52 3.47 26.74
CA SER A 268 -10.77 3.64 27.99
C SER A 268 -11.54 3.16 29.23
N LEU A 269 -12.82 2.82 29.08
CA LEU A 269 -13.66 2.28 30.13
C LEU A 269 -13.62 0.74 30.12
N PRO A 270 -13.76 0.08 31.28
CA PRO A 270 -13.82 -1.37 31.34
C PRO A 270 -15.10 -1.88 30.65
N ILE A 271 -14.94 -2.81 29.72
CA ILE A 271 -16.01 -3.37 28.88
C ILE A 271 -16.30 -4.80 29.35
N ARG A 272 -17.58 -5.20 29.38
CA ARG A 272 -18.02 -6.57 29.72
C ARG A 272 -18.65 -7.33 28.55
N HIS A 273 -18.70 -6.72 27.37
CA HIS A 273 -19.36 -7.27 26.19
C HIS A 273 -18.34 -7.47 25.07
N LEU A 274 -18.38 -8.66 24.47
CA LEU A 274 -17.66 -9.07 23.27
C LEU A 274 -18.71 -9.48 22.24
N TRP A 275 -18.53 -9.06 20.98
CA TRP A 275 -19.45 -9.31 19.88
C TRP A 275 -18.83 -10.25 18.85
#